data_AF-A0A368BYN1-F1
#
_entry.id   AF-A0A368BYN1-F1
#
_cell.length_a   1.000
_cell.length_b   1.000
_cell.length_c   1.000
_cell.angle_alpha   90.00
_cell.angle_beta   90.00
_cell.angle_gamma   90.00
#
_symmetry.space_group_name_H-M   'P 1'
#
loop_
_entity.id
_entity.type
_entity.pdbx_description
1 polymer ?
#
loop_
_entity_poly.entity_id
_entity_poly.type
_entity_poly.pdbx_seq_one_letter_code
_entity_poly.pdbx_strand_id
1 'polypeptide(L)'
;MFIARLVKVSDLDRLFKLTKTGGRGLTTMPKSKEELADRIKWSIKSAASSKKSPNHDSYLFVLENGKKLVGMSAIYTSVSREKPSVFF
;
A
#
# COMPACT_ATOMS: atom_id res chain seq x y z
N MET A 1 -7.19 16.25 12.69
CA MET A 1 -7.04 16.65 11.27
C MET A 1 -6.64 15.42 10.50
N PHE A 2 -7.35 15.10 9.42
CA PHE A 2 -7.05 13.93 8.59
C PHE A 2 -6.17 14.34 7.41
N ILE A 3 -5.07 13.62 7.19
CA ILE A 3 -4.11 13.87 6.11
C ILE A 3 -3.94 12.58 5.33
N ALA A 4 -4.26 12.61 4.04
CA ALA A 4 -3.90 11.54 3.12
C ALA A 4 -2.52 11.83 2.54
N ARG A 5 -1.61 10.86 2.61
CA ARG A 5 -0.26 10.97 2.06
C ARG A 5 0.23 9.64 1.52
N LEU A 6 1.27 9.68 0.69
CA LEU A 6 2.00 8.48 0.30
C LEU A 6 2.65 7.82 1.52
N VAL A 7 2.73 6.49 1.46
CA VAL A 7 3.37 5.66 2.48
C VAL A 7 4.87 5.92 2.56
N LYS A 8 5.43 5.80 3.76
CA LYS A 8 6.88 5.83 4.01
C LYS A 8 7.34 4.50 4.59
N VAL A 9 8.64 4.20 4.47
CA VAL A 9 9.22 2.98 5.06
C VAL A 9 8.97 2.89 6.57
N SER A 10 9.03 4.03 7.27
CA SER A 10 8.78 4.12 8.71
C SER A 10 7.34 3.82 9.13
N ASP A 11 6.39 3.75 8.19
CA ASP A 11 4.99 3.45 8.49
C ASP A 11 4.74 1.94 8.64
N LEU A 12 5.68 1.08 8.20
CA LEU A 12 5.50 -0.37 8.13
C LEU A 12 4.90 -0.98 9.41
N ASP A 13 5.49 -0.71 10.57
CA ASP A 13 5.01 -1.26 11.85
C ASP A 13 3.63 -0.74 12.26
N ARG A 14 3.35 0.54 12.00
CA ARG A 14 2.05 1.15 12.34
C ARG A 14 0.96 0.64 11.39
N LEU A 15 1.29 0.50 10.12
CA LEU A 15 0.39 0.03 9.08
C LEU A 15 0.10 -1.47 9.24
N PHE A 16 1.09 -2.29 9.59
CA PHE A 16 0.87 -3.70 9.89
C PHE A 16 -0.04 -3.92 11.12
N LYS A 17 0.06 -3.05 12.13
CA LYS A 17 -0.90 -3.08 13.26
C LYS A 17 -2.30 -2.72 12.79
N LEU A 18 -2.44 -1.78 11.86
CA LEU A 18 -3.73 -1.39 11.28
C LEU A 18 -4.34 -2.53 10.46
N THR A 19 -3.56 -3.26 9.65
CA THR A 19 -4.09 -4.38 8.86
C THR A 19 -4.63 -5.52 9.73
N LYS A 20 -4.09 -5.73 10.94
CA LYS A 20 -4.65 -6.68 11.91
C LYS A 20 -6.06 -6.32 12.41
N THR A 21 -6.45 -5.05 12.29
CA THR A 21 -7.80 -4.58 12.65
C THR A 21 -8.80 -4.66 11.49
N GLY A 22 -8.33 -4.96 10.27
CA GLY A 22 -9.19 -5.10 9.10
C GLY A 22 -10.06 -6.36 9.17
N GLY A 23 -11.30 -6.26 8.71
CA GLY A 23 -12.29 -7.33 8.78
C GLY A 23 -11.97 -8.53 7.89
N ARG A 24 -12.49 -9.71 8.28
CA ARG A 24 -12.54 -10.91 7.44
C ARG A 24 -13.26 -10.54 6.13
N GLY A 25 -12.59 -10.70 4.99
CA GLY A 25 -13.14 -10.37 3.67
C GLY A 25 -12.37 -9.30 2.89
N LEU A 26 -11.39 -8.62 3.52
CA LEU A 26 -10.42 -7.81 2.79
C LEU A 26 -9.33 -8.71 2.21
N THR A 27 -9.67 -9.33 1.10
CA THR A 27 -8.82 -10.28 0.42
C THR A 27 -7.48 -9.56 0.08
N THR A 28 -7.53 -8.32 -0.44
CA THR A 28 -6.33 -7.59 -0.92
C THR A 28 -5.37 -7.14 0.18
N MET A 29 -5.66 -7.43 1.45
CA MET A 29 -4.88 -6.99 2.59
C MET A 29 -3.61 -7.86 2.74
N PRO A 30 -2.43 -7.26 3.00
CA PRO A 30 -1.20 -8.03 3.13
C PRO A 30 -1.28 -8.97 4.33
N LYS A 31 -0.94 -10.24 4.09
CA LYS A 31 -1.05 -11.32 5.08
C LYS A 31 0.13 -11.33 6.04
N SER A 32 1.27 -10.79 5.61
CA SER A 32 2.49 -10.75 6.40
C SER A 32 3.16 -9.37 6.38
N LYS A 33 4.08 -9.14 7.32
CA LYS A 33 4.82 -7.87 7.42
C LYS A 33 5.78 -7.71 6.25
N GLU A 34 6.31 -8.81 5.74
CA GLU A 34 7.22 -8.89 4.60
C GLU A 34 6.49 -8.46 3.31
N GLU A 35 5.31 -9.03 3.08
CA GLU A 35 4.47 -8.67 1.93
C GLU A 35 4.10 -7.18 1.94
N LEU A 36 3.79 -6.65 3.12
CA LEU A 36 3.51 -5.22 3.28
C LEU A 36 4.76 -4.37 3.00
N ALA A 37 5.94 -4.79 3.47
CA ALA A 37 7.19 -4.09 3.22
C ALA A 37 7.51 -4.04 1.72
N ASP A 38 7.29 -5.12 0.98
CA ASP A 38 7.51 -5.16 -0.46
C ASP A 38 6.53 -4.25 -1.21
N ARG A 39 5.26 -4.22 -0.80
CA ARG A 39 4.27 -3.27 -1.35
C ARG A 39 4.66 -1.81 -1.10
N ILE A 40 5.18 -1.49 0.09
CA ILE A 40 5.68 -0.14 0.43
C ILE A 40 6.86 0.23 -0.45
N LYS A 41 7.86 -0.66 -0.58
CA LYS A 41 9.03 -0.44 -1.44
C LYS A 41 8.63 -0.22 -2.90
N TRP A 42 7.73 -1.06 -3.40
CA TRP A 42 7.20 -0.92 -4.75
C TRP A 42 6.55 0.45 -4.93
N SER A 43 5.71 0.86 -3.97
CA SER A 43 5.06 2.16 -4.05
C SER A 43 6.02 3.35 -4.02
N ILE A 44 7.05 3.31 -3.17
CA ILE A 44 8.07 4.36 -3.10
C ILE A 44 8.85 4.43 -4.42
N LYS A 45 9.21 3.28 -5.00
CA LYS A 45 9.91 3.20 -6.29
C LYS A 45 9.06 3.77 -7.42
N SER A 46 7.77 3.46 -7.44
CA SER A 46 6.80 3.99 -8.42
C SER A 46 6.57 5.48 -8.28
N ALA A 47 6.44 5.99 -7.04
CA ALA A 47 6.31 7.41 -6.77
C ALA A 47 7.56 8.23 -7.13
N ALA A 48 8.75 7.63 -7.00
CA ALA A 48 10.01 8.25 -7.40
C ALA A 48 10.26 8.18 -8.92
N SER A 49 9.48 7.40 -9.68
CA SER A 49 9.67 7.25 -11.11
C SER A 49 9.00 8.38 -11.89
N SER A 50 9.77 9.13 -12.69
CA SER A 50 9.25 10.17 -13.59
C SER A 50 8.76 9.62 -14.94
N LYS A 51 8.38 8.34 -15.02
CA LYS A 51 7.95 7.73 -16.28
C LYS A 51 6.57 8.26 -16.68
N LYS A 52 6.45 8.73 -17.93
CA LYS A 52 5.18 9.23 -18.49
C LYS A 52 4.09 8.17 -18.66
N SER A 53 4.45 6.88 -18.65
CA SER A 53 3.50 5.77 -18.79
C SER A 53 3.76 4.73 -17.70
N PRO A 54 3.05 4.84 -16.56
CA PRO A 54 3.17 3.87 -15.48
C PRO A 54 2.50 2.56 -15.89
N ASN A 55 3.30 1.49 -15.95
CA ASN A 55 2.89 0.23 -16.60
C ASN A 55 2.84 -0.95 -15.63
N HIS A 56 3.49 -0.81 -14.47
CA HIS A 56 3.50 -1.75 -13.34
C HIS A 56 3.84 -0.98 -12.06
N ASP A 57 3.12 0.12 -11.85
CA ASP A 57 3.33 1.01 -10.71
C ASP A 57 2.23 0.87 -9.67
N SER A 58 2.64 1.01 -8.42
CA SER A 58 1.79 0.94 -7.24
C SER A 58 1.87 2.25 -6.46
N TYR A 59 0.75 2.73 -5.95
CA TYR A 59 0.68 3.93 -5.12
C TYR A 59 -0.12 3.61 -3.87
N LEU A 60 0.58 3.44 -2.75
CA LEU A 60 -0.01 3.15 -1.45
C LEU A 60 -0.11 4.45 -0.65
N PHE A 61 -1.34 4.77 -0.29
CA PHE A 61 -1.72 5.92 0.52
C PHE A 61 -2.06 5.47 1.94
N VAL A 62 -1.74 6.33 2.88
CA VAL A 62 -2.10 6.19 4.28
C VAL A 62 -2.91 7.41 4.71
N LEU A 63 -3.93 7.16 5.52
CA LEU A 63 -4.71 8.21 6.17
C LEU A 63 -4.20 8.37 7.61
N GLU A 64 -3.68 9.54 7.91
CA GLU A 64 -3.15 9.88 9.23
C GLU A 64 -4.08 10.86 9.94
N ASN A 65 -4.39 10.61 11.21
CA ASN A 65 -5.06 11.55 12.10
C ASN A 65 -4.14 11.86 13.28
N GLY A 66 -3.47 13.00 13.22
CA GLY A 66 -2.42 13.36 14.19
C GLY A 66 -1.18 12.46 14.04
N LYS A 67 -0.93 11.57 15.01
CA LYS A 67 0.19 10.61 14.99
C LYS A 67 -0.25 9.17 14.69
N LYS A 68 -1.54 8.95 14.41
CA LYS A 68 -2.13 7.61 14.24
C LYS A 68 -2.51 7.39 12.78
N LEU A 69 -2.11 6.25 12.23
CA LEU A 69 -2.62 5.75 10.95
C LEU A 69 -3.99 5.12 11.20
N VAL A 70 -4.99 5.59 10.45
CA VAL A 70 -6.40 5.20 10.62
C VAL A 70 -6.99 4.56 9.36
N GLY A 71 -6.27 4.60 8.24
CA GLY A 71 -6.69 3.97 6.99
C GLY A 71 -5.53 3.79 6.03
N MET A 72 -5.74 2.94 5.03
CA MET A 72 -4.85 2.77 3.89
C MET A 72 -5.64 2.55 2.62
N SER A 73 -5.09 2.96 1.49
CA SER A 73 -5.67 2.72 0.15
C SER A 73 -4.53 2.51 -0.84
N ALA A 74 -4.73 1.68 -1.86
CA ALA A 74 -3.71 1.39 -2.87
C ALA A 74 -4.30 1.57 -4.27
N ILE A 75 -3.49 2.14 -5.17
CA ILE A 75 -3.78 2.22 -6.61
C ILE A 75 -2.74 1.37 -7.34
N TYR A 76 -3.21 0.47 -8.19
CA TYR A 76 -2.37 -0.34 -9.08
C TYR A 76 -2.65 0.07 -10.52
N THR A 77 -1.61 0.46 -11.25
CA THR A 77 -1.73 0.96 -12.63
C THR A 77 -1.85 -0.16 -13.67
N SER A 78 -1.46 -1.38 -13.30
CA SER A 78 -1.70 -2.59 -14.09
C SER A 78 -1.99 -3.76 -13.16
N VAL A 79 -3.02 -4.52 -13.49
CA VAL A 79 -3.37 -5.79 -12.85
C VAL A 79 -3.10 -6.94 -13.83
N SER A 80 -2.71 -8.11 -13.32
CA SER A 80 -2.57 -9.36 -14.10
C SER A 80 -1.40 -9.54 -15.07
N ARG A 81 -0.40 -8.66 -15.09
CA ARG A 81 0.60 -8.69 -16.18
C ARG A 81 1.76 -9.66 -15.99
N GLU A 82 2.27 -9.81 -14.77
CA GLU A 82 3.39 -10.72 -14.44
C GLU A 82 2.97 -11.96 -13.66
N LYS A 83 1.79 -11.92 -13.02
CA LYS A 83 1.17 -13.04 -12.31
C LYS A 83 -0.34 -12.96 -12.59
N PRO A 84 -1.09 -14.08 -12.59
CA PRO A 84 -2.55 -14.04 -12.69
C PRO A 84 -3.08 -13.05 -11.64
N SER A 85 -4.18 -12.36 -11.96
CA SER A 85 -4.88 -11.46 -11.03
C SER A 85 -5.33 -12.22 -9.80
N VAL A 86 -4.41 -12.48 -8.88
CA VAL A 86 -4.74 -12.84 -7.52
C VAL A 86 -5.13 -11.50 -6.91
N PHE A 87 -6.43 -11.21 -6.99
CA PHE A 87 -7.10 -10.64 -5.85
C PHE A 87 -6.73 -11.58 -4.70
N PHE A 88 -5.64 -11.24 -3.98
CA PHE A 88 -5.45 -11.77 -2.63
C PHE A 88 -6.75 -11.63 -1.91
#